data_AF-A0A1Q9XU98-F1
#
_entry.id   AF-A0A1Q9XU98-F1
#
_cell.length_a   1.000
_cell.length_b   1.000
_cell.length_c   1.000
_cell.angle_alpha   90.00
_cell.angle_beta   90.00
_cell.angle_gamma   90.00
#
_symmetry.space_group_name_H-M   'P 1'
#
loop_
_entity.id
_entity.type
_entity.pdbx_description
1 polymer ?
#
loop_
_entity_poly.entity_id
_entity_poly.type
_entity_poly.pdbx_seq_one_letter_code
_entity_poly.pdbx_strand_id
1 'polypeptide(L)'
;MTADYITDVAYPHFFQRETTPVWLSFAARALGRPSPDLRQPFVSCELGCGQGFATLLQAVANPQGHFVGVDFNAEHIAHAKALAQAAGVANVEFVENSFQGMLDRAAATPRYDFIILHGIYSWVSTADQQRLRQFVERELKPGGIAFVGYMAQPGLDFFAAPRRFVQQYAQTLSGTSAQRVVESLRALQRLAASGAGLFAHDRQVAAYVERSLQDDPHYLAHELLNQHWHTLPVAEVMAAFQACGTGYMGSASLMDNIDDLSLPANVIQQLADLEGIALRETFKDLARNQTQRRDLYQRDTQELDEYAHKAALFDQVVAALPGAPAQGGVTFETRIGAVEGAASLFSPILEALAERPQSFPGLLRLPALAGQAGSISPALQALTAAGHVHPLLPGQINVAGCQAFNRVISERVLAGARYSHLAAPSLGSGLAASFLEMAAARVLLDHPALRGALLCQTVDALLRKVGWQPLENPTDSLQAQLGRFERDTLPVWQQLGVVGS
;
A
#
# COMPACT_ATOMS: atom_id res chain seq x y z
N MET A 1 19.66 -9.86 -19.99
CA MET A 1 19.55 -10.18 -18.56
C MET A 1 18.11 -10.55 -18.26
N THR A 2 17.66 -11.72 -18.73
CA THR A 2 16.27 -12.20 -18.67
C THR A 2 16.09 -13.45 -17.82
N ALA A 3 17.16 -13.94 -17.17
CA ALA A 3 17.15 -15.23 -16.47
C ALA A 3 16.71 -15.16 -14.99
N ASP A 4 16.57 -13.96 -14.42
CA ASP A 4 16.53 -13.79 -12.95
C ASP A 4 15.14 -13.40 -12.42
N TYR A 5 14.19 -13.06 -13.30
CA TYR A 5 12.82 -12.62 -13.00
C TYR A 5 11.77 -13.49 -13.70
N ILE A 6 10.63 -13.74 -13.05
CA ILE A 6 9.54 -14.56 -13.58
C ILE A 6 8.76 -13.78 -14.66
N THR A 7 8.77 -14.25 -15.91
CA THR A 7 8.09 -13.59 -17.04
C THR A 7 6.94 -14.39 -17.64
N ASP A 8 6.77 -15.68 -17.29
CA ASP A 8 5.76 -16.56 -17.90
C ASP A 8 4.36 -16.45 -17.26
N VAL A 9 4.23 -15.69 -16.17
CA VAL A 9 2.96 -15.42 -15.48
C VAL A 9 2.85 -13.93 -15.15
N ALA A 10 1.68 -13.33 -15.40
CA ALA A 10 1.44 -11.93 -15.08
C ALA A 10 1.37 -11.71 -13.55
N TYR A 11 2.06 -10.68 -13.04
CA TYR A 11 1.93 -10.25 -11.64
C TYR A 11 0.55 -9.60 -11.43
N PRO A 12 -0.19 -9.91 -10.35
CA PRO A 12 -1.47 -9.25 -10.09
C PRO A 12 -1.32 -7.74 -9.92
N HIS A 13 -2.35 -6.98 -10.29
CA HIS A 13 -2.35 -5.53 -10.10
C HIS A 13 -2.62 -5.18 -8.64
N PHE A 14 -1.54 -4.95 -7.88
CA PHE A 14 -1.64 -4.43 -6.52
C PHE A 14 -1.57 -2.91 -6.51
N PHE A 15 -2.37 -2.31 -5.62
CA PHE A 15 -2.25 -0.90 -5.26
C PHE A 15 -1.95 -0.84 -3.77
N GLN A 16 -0.91 -0.07 -3.40
CA GLN A 16 -0.52 0.13 -2.03
C GLN A 16 -0.63 1.62 -1.70
N ARG A 17 -1.66 1.98 -0.91
CA ARG A 17 -1.95 3.36 -0.52
C ARG A 17 -0.77 4.03 0.20
N GLU A 18 0.08 3.24 0.86
CA GLU A 18 1.26 3.67 1.60
C GLU A 18 2.34 4.29 0.70
N THR A 19 2.26 4.07 -0.61
CA THR A 19 3.17 4.68 -1.60
C THR A 19 2.68 6.05 -2.09
N THR A 20 1.45 6.45 -1.75
CA THR A 20 0.87 7.69 -2.28
C THR A 20 1.46 8.94 -1.63
N PRO A 21 1.63 10.05 -2.39
CA PRO A 21 2.17 11.30 -1.85
C PRO A 21 1.43 11.81 -0.61
N VAL A 22 0.11 11.67 -0.57
CA VAL A 22 -0.73 12.07 0.59
C VAL A 22 -0.43 11.23 1.83
N TRP A 23 -0.22 9.92 1.66
CA TRP A 23 0.09 9.03 2.78
C TRP A 23 1.49 9.31 3.32
N LEU A 24 2.47 9.46 2.43
CA LEU A 24 3.85 9.79 2.79
C LEU A 24 3.92 11.14 3.51
N SER A 25 3.16 12.12 3.02
CA SER A 25 3.05 13.44 3.67
C SER A 25 2.38 13.35 5.03
N PHE A 26 1.32 12.55 5.15
CA PHE A 26 0.63 12.32 6.43
C PHE A 26 1.57 11.68 7.47
N ALA A 27 2.30 10.63 7.08
CA ALA A 27 3.29 9.97 7.92
C ALA A 27 4.40 10.93 8.35
N ALA A 28 4.99 11.67 7.41
CA ALA A 28 6.05 12.65 7.69
C ALA A 28 5.59 13.73 8.68
N ARG A 29 4.40 14.30 8.47
CA ARG A 29 3.83 15.32 9.36
C ARG A 29 3.55 14.78 10.75
N ALA A 30 3.08 13.54 10.88
CA ALA A 30 2.86 12.89 12.17
C ALA A 30 4.17 12.60 12.93
N LEU A 31 5.26 12.36 12.18
CA LEU A 31 6.62 12.18 12.70
C LEU A 31 7.35 13.51 12.99
N GLY A 32 6.70 14.67 12.79
CA GLY A 32 7.34 15.98 12.93
C GLY A 32 8.43 16.25 11.89
N ARG A 33 8.30 15.68 10.70
CA ARG A 33 9.26 15.83 9.58
C ARG A 33 8.70 16.71 8.46
N PRO A 34 9.56 17.45 7.74
CA PRO A 34 9.14 18.18 6.54
C PRO A 34 8.70 17.20 5.44
N SER A 35 7.79 17.66 4.59
CA SER A 35 7.26 16.91 3.45
C SER A 35 7.02 17.84 2.28
N PRO A 36 7.10 17.36 1.02
CA PRO A 36 6.68 18.13 -0.15
C PRO A 36 5.24 18.65 -0.01
N ASP A 37 4.99 19.89 -0.46
CA ASP A 37 3.65 20.48 -0.46
C ASP A 37 2.85 20.01 -1.69
N LEU A 38 1.85 19.16 -1.46
CA LEU A 38 1.02 18.57 -2.51
C LEU A 38 0.08 19.57 -3.21
N ARG A 39 -0.01 20.81 -2.73
CA ARG A 39 -0.71 21.91 -3.40
C ARG A 39 0.13 22.53 -4.52
N GLN A 40 1.42 22.26 -4.55
CA GLN A 40 2.37 22.72 -5.57
C GLN A 40 2.69 21.59 -6.55
N PRO A 41 3.20 21.90 -7.75
CA PRO A 41 3.70 20.88 -8.66
C PRO A 41 4.81 20.04 -8.04
N PHE A 42 4.66 18.71 -8.11
CA PHE A 42 5.65 17.76 -7.59
C PHE A 42 5.89 16.63 -8.59
N VAL A 43 7.01 15.92 -8.45
CA VAL A 43 7.36 14.76 -9.29
C VAL A 43 7.59 13.52 -8.43
N SER A 44 6.88 12.43 -8.74
CA SER A 44 7.03 11.13 -8.09
C SER A 44 7.57 10.09 -9.06
N CYS A 45 8.56 9.31 -8.65
CA CYS A 45 9.12 8.22 -9.46
C CYS A 45 8.94 6.87 -8.77
N GLU A 46 8.36 5.90 -9.48
CA GLU A 46 8.28 4.51 -9.06
C GLU A 46 9.26 3.67 -9.88
N LEU A 47 10.29 3.14 -9.22
CA LEU A 47 11.23 2.21 -9.84
C LEU A 47 10.71 0.79 -9.68
N GLY A 48 10.61 0.05 -10.79
CA GLY A 48 9.95 -1.25 -10.82
C GLY A 48 8.43 -1.14 -10.82
N CYS A 49 7.85 -0.26 -11.64
CA CYS A 49 6.40 0.00 -11.66
C CYS A 49 5.56 -1.16 -12.18
N GLY A 50 6.18 -2.24 -12.67
CA GLY A 50 5.49 -3.35 -13.31
C GLY A 50 4.61 -2.85 -14.44
N GLN A 51 3.40 -3.39 -14.53
CA GLN A 51 2.40 -3.02 -15.53
C GLN A 51 1.81 -1.59 -15.36
N GLY A 52 2.30 -0.80 -14.40
CA GLY A 52 2.03 0.64 -14.29
C GLY A 52 0.66 1.04 -13.74
N PHE A 53 -0.17 0.08 -13.28
CA PHE A 53 -1.50 0.38 -12.75
C PHE A 53 -1.47 1.31 -11.54
N ALA A 54 -0.60 1.03 -10.56
CA ALA A 54 -0.51 1.84 -9.34
C ALA A 54 -0.02 3.26 -9.66
N THR A 55 1.06 3.40 -10.44
CA THR A 55 1.57 4.70 -10.91
C THR A 55 0.49 5.52 -11.62
N LEU A 56 -0.26 4.88 -12.52
CA LEU A 56 -1.30 5.55 -13.31
C LEU A 56 -2.49 5.99 -12.44
N LEU A 57 -2.93 5.14 -11.50
CA LEU A 57 -3.99 5.48 -10.56
C LEU A 57 -3.58 6.69 -9.72
N GLN A 58 -2.34 6.73 -9.24
CA GLN A 58 -1.83 7.88 -8.49
C GLN A 58 -1.77 9.13 -9.36
N ALA A 59 -1.35 9.01 -10.62
CA ALA A 59 -1.30 10.13 -11.56
C ALA A 59 -2.68 10.77 -11.76
N VAL A 60 -3.71 9.97 -12.04
CA VAL A 60 -5.06 10.53 -12.25
C VAL A 60 -5.65 11.12 -10.97
N ALA A 61 -5.35 10.55 -9.81
CA ALA A 61 -5.83 11.01 -8.51
C ALA A 61 -5.13 12.30 -8.01
N ASN A 62 -3.94 12.61 -8.53
CA ASN A 62 -3.11 13.74 -8.07
C ASN A 62 -2.79 14.69 -9.24
N PRO A 63 -3.67 15.65 -9.58
CA PRO A 63 -3.49 16.51 -10.76
C PRO A 63 -2.30 17.47 -10.68
N GLN A 64 -1.80 17.77 -9.47
CA GLN A 64 -0.58 18.56 -9.27
C GLN A 64 0.70 17.75 -9.46
N GLY A 65 0.62 16.42 -9.42
CA GLY A 65 1.77 15.54 -9.54
C GLY A 65 2.08 15.19 -11.00
N HIS A 66 3.36 15.07 -11.31
CA HIS A 66 3.85 14.35 -12.47
C HIS A 66 4.46 13.03 -12.03
N PHE A 67 4.06 11.92 -12.65
CA PHE A 67 4.45 10.59 -12.21
C PHE A 67 5.33 9.92 -13.26
N VAL A 68 6.40 9.26 -12.81
CA VAL A 68 7.33 8.52 -13.67
C VAL A 68 7.37 7.07 -13.23
N GLY A 69 6.80 6.17 -14.03
CA GLY A 69 6.91 4.72 -13.81
C GLY A 69 8.05 4.15 -14.65
N VAL A 70 8.95 3.40 -14.01
CA VAL A 70 10.09 2.77 -14.69
C VAL A 70 10.06 1.27 -14.51
N ASP A 71 10.21 0.53 -15.59
CA ASP A 71 10.39 -0.92 -15.56
C ASP A 71 11.31 -1.35 -16.71
N PHE A 72 12.05 -2.44 -16.55
CA PHE A 72 12.93 -2.94 -17.61
C PHE A 72 12.18 -3.82 -18.62
N ASN A 73 10.98 -4.30 -18.27
CA ASN A 73 10.17 -5.16 -19.12
C ASN A 73 9.35 -4.32 -20.11
N ALA A 74 9.66 -4.47 -21.40
CA ALA A 74 8.97 -3.78 -22.49
C ALA A 74 7.44 -4.06 -22.53
N GLU A 75 7.01 -5.28 -22.19
CA GLU A 75 5.58 -5.65 -22.18
C GLU A 75 4.81 -4.92 -21.08
N HIS A 76 5.45 -4.79 -19.90
CA HIS A 76 4.91 -4.02 -18.78
C HIS A 76 4.71 -2.54 -19.17
N ILE A 77 5.71 -1.94 -19.79
CA ILE A 77 5.67 -0.53 -20.22
C ILE A 77 4.68 -0.33 -21.37
N ALA A 78 4.58 -1.27 -22.30
CA ALA A 78 3.57 -1.24 -23.36
C ALA A 78 2.14 -1.29 -22.78
N HIS A 79 1.89 -2.19 -21.82
CA HIS A 79 0.62 -2.24 -21.10
C HIS A 79 0.30 -0.91 -20.40
N ALA A 80 1.27 -0.36 -19.66
CA ALA A 80 1.10 0.88 -18.91
C ALA A 80 0.75 2.07 -19.82
N LYS A 81 1.47 2.23 -20.93
CA LYS A 81 1.20 3.27 -21.94
C LYS A 81 -0.18 3.10 -22.58
N ALA A 82 -0.57 1.88 -22.94
CA ALA A 82 -1.87 1.60 -23.53
C ALA A 82 -3.02 1.89 -22.54
N LEU A 83 -2.83 1.60 -21.25
CA LEU A 83 -3.81 1.92 -20.21
C LEU A 83 -3.90 3.44 -19.98
N ALA A 84 -2.77 4.15 -19.92
CA ALA A 84 -2.74 5.61 -19.78
C ALA A 84 -3.44 6.32 -20.94
N GLN A 85 -3.19 5.85 -22.18
CA GLN A 85 -3.85 6.36 -23.37
C GLN A 85 -5.35 6.11 -23.34
N ALA A 86 -5.79 4.89 -22.98
CA ALA A 86 -7.21 4.55 -22.89
C ALA A 86 -7.94 5.39 -21.84
N ALA A 87 -7.28 5.72 -20.73
CA ALA A 87 -7.83 6.55 -19.67
C ALA A 87 -7.65 8.07 -19.87
N GLY A 88 -6.92 8.50 -20.91
CA GLY A 88 -6.67 9.91 -21.19
C GLY A 88 -5.82 10.62 -20.13
N VAL A 89 -4.93 9.90 -19.43
CA VAL A 89 -4.10 10.47 -18.37
C VAL A 89 -2.76 10.93 -18.94
N ALA A 90 -2.46 12.21 -18.81
CA ALA A 90 -1.30 12.85 -19.45
C ALA A 90 -0.17 13.24 -18.47
N ASN A 91 -0.43 13.30 -17.17
CA ASN A 91 0.56 13.66 -16.15
C ASN A 91 1.40 12.45 -15.68
N VAL A 92 1.63 11.48 -16.57
CA VAL A 92 2.43 10.29 -16.32
C VAL A 92 3.35 9.97 -17.49
N GLU A 93 4.58 9.57 -17.18
CA GLU A 93 5.57 9.05 -18.12
C GLU A 93 5.91 7.61 -17.74
N PHE A 94 5.92 6.70 -18.73
CA PHE A 94 6.40 5.33 -18.55
C PHE A 94 7.69 5.10 -19.34
N VAL A 95 8.74 4.71 -18.63
CA VAL A 95 10.10 4.58 -19.17
C VAL A 95 10.53 3.12 -19.12
N GLU A 96 10.83 2.54 -20.29
CA GLU A 96 11.48 1.24 -20.39
C GLU A 96 12.97 1.41 -20.13
N ASN A 97 13.44 1.02 -18.96
CA ASN A 97 14.85 1.12 -18.61
C ASN A 97 15.22 0.23 -17.43
N SER A 98 16.51 -0.13 -17.36
CA SER A 98 17.08 -0.76 -16.16
C SER A 98 17.43 0.27 -15.09
N PHE A 99 17.66 -0.17 -13.85
CA PHE A 99 18.13 0.73 -12.79
C PHE A 99 19.49 1.36 -13.13
N GLN A 100 20.39 0.60 -13.77
CA GLN A 100 21.66 1.15 -14.26
C GLN A 100 21.42 2.24 -15.31
N GLY A 101 20.56 1.98 -16.30
CA GLY A 101 20.29 2.96 -17.35
C GLY A 101 19.53 4.20 -16.84
N MET A 102 18.76 4.08 -15.75
CA MET A 102 18.20 5.25 -15.06
C MET A 102 19.28 6.06 -14.33
N LEU A 103 20.23 5.39 -13.67
CA LEU A 103 21.36 6.04 -13.01
C LEU A 103 22.29 6.74 -14.00
N ASP A 104 22.52 6.15 -15.17
CA ASP A 104 23.34 6.73 -16.24
C ASP A 104 22.69 7.99 -16.85
N ARG A 105 21.34 8.07 -16.77
CA ARG A 105 20.53 9.22 -17.21
C ARG A 105 20.22 10.20 -16.09
N ALA A 106 20.74 9.97 -14.88
CA ALA A 106 20.55 10.88 -13.75
C ALA A 106 21.01 12.29 -14.15
N ALA A 107 20.18 13.27 -13.84
CA ALA A 107 20.42 14.66 -14.17
C ALA A 107 21.50 15.25 -13.24
N ALA A 108 22.06 16.40 -13.65
CA ALA A 108 22.97 17.16 -12.81
C ALA A 108 22.26 17.77 -11.57
N THR A 109 20.93 17.91 -11.63
CA THR A 109 20.10 18.48 -10.57
C THR A 109 19.00 17.49 -10.17
N PRO A 110 18.75 17.27 -8.87
CA PRO A 110 17.69 16.37 -8.40
C PRO A 110 16.31 16.72 -8.95
N ARG A 111 15.51 15.69 -9.29
CA ARG A 111 14.24 15.83 -10.02
C ARG A 111 13.01 15.44 -9.22
N TYR A 112 13.13 14.53 -8.25
CA TYR A 112 11.98 13.87 -7.64
C TYR A 112 11.74 14.34 -6.22
N ASP A 113 10.48 14.70 -5.94
CA ASP A 113 9.98 14.97 -4.59
C ASP A 113 9.67 13.66 -3.86
N PHE A 114 9.29 12.62 -4.61
CA PHE A 114 9.07 11.27 -4.09
C PHE A 114 9.79 10.23 -4.95
N ILE A 115 10.48 9.28 -4.32
CA ILE A 115 11.02 8.08 -4.98
C ILE A 115 10.48 6.84 -4.28
N ILE A 116 9.84 5.95 -5.03
CA ILE A 116 9.15 4.77 -4.51
C ILE A 116 9.90 3.52 -4.95
N LEU A 117 10.39 2.75 -3.98
CA LEU A 117 11.00 1.43 -4.16
C LEU A 117 10.09 0.37 -3.52
N HIS A 118 8.98 0.06 -4.19
CA HIS A 118 7.99 -0.90 -3.68
C HIS A 118 8.11 -2.25 -4.43
N GLY A 119 8.20 -3.35 -3.67
CA GLY A 119 8.22 -4.70 -4.25
C GLY A 119 9.49 -5.07 -5.02
N ILE A 120 10.59 -4.31 -4.83
CA ILE A 120 11.85 -4.58 -5.54
C ILE A 120 13.07 -4.77 -4.63
N TYR A 121 13.19 -4.05 -3.51
CA TYR A 121 14.48 -3.93 -2.82
C TYR A 121 15.03 -5.26 -2.30
N SER A 122 14.17 -6.17 -1.83
CA SER A 122 14.57 -7.53 -1.41
C SER A 122 14.63 -8.57 -2.53
N TRP A 123 14.18 -8.25 -3.75
CA TRP A 123 14.06 -9.17 -4.88
C TRP A 123 15.07 -8.89 -6.00
N VAL A 124 16.03 -8.00 -5.76
CA VAL A 124 17.08 -7.62 -6.71
C VAL A 124 18.46 -7.92 -6.14
N SER A 125 19.45 -7.98 -7.02
CA SER A 125 20.84 -8.23 -6.64
C SER A 125 21.39 -7.14 -5.71
N THR A 126 22.44 -7.45 -4.93
CA THR A 126 23.13 -6.43 -4.11
C THR A 126 23.68 -5.27 -4.97
N ALA A 127 24.10 -5.54 -6.20
CA ALA A 127 24.53 -4.52 -7.14
C ALA A 127 23.36 -3.60 -7.55
N ASP A 128 22.16 -4.15 -7.77
CA ASP A 128 20.97 -3.36 -8.05
C ASP A 128 20.48 -2.59 -6.83
N GLN A 129 20.54 -3.16 -5.63
CA GLN A 129 20.26 -2.41 -4.39
C GLN A 129 21.18 -1.18 -4.28
N GLN A 130 22.47 -1.33 -4.61
CA GLN A 130 23.41 -0.21 -4.65
C GLN A 130 23.01 0.82 -5.71
N ARG A 131 22.65 0.41 -6.93
CA ARG A 131 22.18 1.32 -7.99
C ARG A 131 20.93 2.09 -7.57
N LEU A 132 19.96 1.43 -6.93
CA LEU A 132 18.75 2.06 -6.42
C LEU A 132 19.08 3.14 -5.38
N ARG A 133 19.99 2.87 -4.44
CA ARG A 133 20.42 3.86 -3.45
C ARG A 133 21.19 5.03 -4.08
N GLN A 134 22.06 4.77 -5.06
CA GLN A 134 22.76 5.82 -5.81
C GLN A 134 21.80 6.69 -6.64
N PHE A 135 20.72 6.10 -7.17
CA PHE A 135 19.68 6.85 -7.84
C PHE A 135 18.95 7.76 -6.85
N VAL A 136 18.57 7.25 -5.68
CA VAL A 136 17.98 8.06 -4.60
C VAL A 136 18.92 9.20 -4.19
N GLU A 137 20.21 8.91 -3.99
CA GLU A 137 21.23 9.90 -3.66
C GLU A 137 21.30 11.04 -4.68
N ARG A 138 21.24 10.74 -5.98
CA ARG A 138 21.42 11.76 -7.03
C ARG A 138 20.14 12.51 -7.36
N GLU A 139 19.01 11.81 -7.37
CA GLU A 139 17.78 12.32 -7.98
C GLU A 139 16.73 12.81 -6.97
N LEU A 140 16.84 12.44 -5.69
CA LEU A 140 15.92 12.92 -4.64
C LEU A 140 16.19 14.39 -4.33
N LYS A 141 15.18 15.25 -4.40
CA LYS A 141 15.29 16.66 -4.02
C LYS A 141 15.54 16.80 -2.51
N PRO A 142 16.19 17.90 -2.06
CA PRO A 142 16.16 18.28 -0.64
C PRO A 142 14.72 18.35 -0.13
N GLY A 143 14.44 17.76 1.04
CA GLY A 143 13.08 17.64 1.58
C GLY A 143 12.19 16.59 0.89
N GLY A 144 12.66 15.95 -0.18
CA GLY A 144 11.97 14.83 -0.82
C GLY A 144 12.00 13.56 0.04
N ILE A 145 11.07 12.65 -0.22
CA ILE A 145 10.89 11.41 0.54
C ILE A 145 11.13 10.20 -0.36
N ALA A 146 12.03 9.31 0.05
CA ALA A 146 12.20 7.98 -0.52
C ALA A 146 11.47 6.94 0.32
N PHE A 147 10.57 6.19 -0.30
CA PHE A 147 9.87 5.04 0.28
C PHE A 147 10.63 3.76 -0.10
N VAL A 148 10.90 2.90 0.88
CA VAL A 148 11.63 1.64 0.68
C VAL A 148 10.87 0.49 1.32
N GLY A 149 10.24 -0.32 0.49
CA GLY A 149 9.57 -1.55 0.91
C GLY A 149 10.48 -2.77 0.80
N TYR A 150 10.66 -3.52 1.88
CA TYR A 150 11.54 -4.70 1.90
C TYR A 150 11.12 -5.76 2.93
N MET A 151 11.53 -7.01 2.70
CA MET A 151 11.37 -8.10 3.66
C MET A 151 12.39 -7.95 4.79
N ALA A 152 11.94 -8.06 6.03
CA ALA A 152 12.74 -7.75 7.20
C ALA A 152 13.09 -9.00 8.02
N GLN A 153 14.24 -8.93 8.68
CA GLN A 153 14.60 -9.81 9.78
C GLN A 153 14.00 -9.32 11.10
N PRO A 154 13.74 -10.21 12.08
CA PRO A 154 13.90 -11.67 12.00
C PRO A 154 12.69 -12.38 11.35
N GLY A 155 11.56 -11.69 11.17
CA GLY A 155 10.25 -12.34 11.09
C GLY A 155 10.01 -13.19 9.86
N LEU A 156 10.81 -13.04 8.81
CA LEU A 156 10.72 -13.86 7.60
C LEU A 156 11.92 -14.82 7.43
N ASP A 157 12.95 -14.74 8.26
CA ASP A 157 14.16 -15.60 8.16
C ASP A 157 13.85 -17.09 8.32
N PHE A 158 12.86 -17.42 9.15
CA PHE A 158 12.43 -18.80 9.38
C PHE A 158 12.07 -19.55 8.08
N PHE A 159 11.64 -18.80 7.04
CA PHE A 159 11.22 -19.36 5.77
C PHE A 159 12.31 -19.39 4.69
N ALA A 160 13.51 -18.85 4.94
CA ALA A 160 14.57 -18.76 3.94
C ALA A 160 15.01 -20.14 3.40
N ALA A 161 15.21 -21.13 4.28
CA ALA A 161 15.58 -22.49 3.87
C ALA A 161 14.43 -23.25 3.18
N PRO A 162 13.19 -23.27 3.72
CA PRO A 162 12.02 -23.79 3.00
C PRO A 162 11.84 -23.19 1.60
N ARG A 163 12.00 -21.87 1.47
CA ARG A 163 11.88 -21.18 0.19
C ARG A 163 12.95 -21.62 -0.80
N ARG A 164 14.20 -21.82 -0.37
CA ARG A 164 15.26 -22.39 -1.25
C ARG A 164 14.87 -23.76 -1.78
N PHE A 165 14.27 -24.62 -0.96
CA PHE A 165 13.73 -25.89 -1.43
C PHE A 165 12.62 -25.68 -2.47
N VAL A 166 11.67 -24.78 -2.21
CA VAL A 166 10.58 -24.46 -3.17
C VAL A 166 11.16 -24.04 -4.52
N GLN A 167 12.13 -23.13 -4.52
CA GLN A 167 12.78 -22.66 -5.74
C GLN A 167 13.51 -23.77 -6.48
N GLN A 168 14.34 -24.56 -5.80
CA GLN A 168 15.11 -25.65 -6.40
C GLN A 168 14.21 -26.75 -6.96
N TYR A 169 13.18 -27.14 -6.20
CA TYR A 169 12.25 -28.17 -6.64
C TYR A 169 11.42 -27.70 -7.83
N ALA A 170 10.97 -26.43 -7.83
CA ALA A 170 10.26 -25.84 -8.96
C ALA A 170 11.07 -25.86 -10.27
N GLN A 171 12.42 -25.83 -10.24
CA GLN A 171 13.27 -25.95 -11.43
C GLN A 171 13.28 -27.37 -12.03
N THR A 172 12.90 -28.39 -11.25
CA THR A 172 12.82 -29.79 -11.70
C THR A 172 11.47 -30.15 -12.31
N LEU A 173 10.47 -29.27 -12.15
CA LEU A 173 9.10 -29.51 -12.57
C LEU A 173 8.82 -28.92 -13.96
N SER A 174 7.89 -29.55 -14.68
CA SER A 174 7.32 -29.01 -15.91
C SER A 174 6.06 -28.19 -15.61
N GLY A 175 5.68 -27.29 -16.53
CA GLY A 175 4.48 -26.45 -16.40
C GLY A 175 4.80 -24.98 -16.13
N THR A 176 3.78 -24.16 -15.91
CA THR A 176 3.92 -22.72 -15.66
C THR A 176 4.50 -22.44 -14.27
N SER A 177 5.10 -21.27 -14.05
CA SER A 177 5.65 -20.91 -12.74
C SER A 177 4.62 -20.99 -11.61
N ALA A 178 3.36 -20.63 -11.89
CA ALA A 178 2.22 -20.78 -10.98
C ALA A 178 1.94 -22.25 -10.61
N GLN A 179 2.04 -23.19 -11.56
CA GLN A 179 1.88 -24.62 -11.27
C GLN A 179 3.07 -25.14 -10.45
N ARG A 180 4.29 -24.78 -10.84
CA ARG A 180 5.52 -25.27 -10.21
C ARG A 180 5.66 -24.81 -8.75
N VAL A 181 5.28 -23.56 -8.43
CA VAL A 181 5.31 -23.07 -7.04
C VAL A 181 4.32 -23.82 -6.15
N VAL A 182 3.09 -24.05 -6.63
CA VAL A 182 2.05 -24.76 -5.88
C VAL A 182 2.48 -26.20 -5.60
N GLU A 183 2.99 -26.91 -6.61
CA GLU A 183 3.47 -28.28 -6.43
C GLU A 183 4.66 -28.36 -5.46
N SER A 184 5.51 -27.33 -5.45
CA SER A 184 6.64 -27.24 -4.53
C SER A 184 6.21 -26.95 -3.09
N LEU A 185 5.23 -26.09 -2.89
CA LEU A 185 4.61 -25.87 -1.58
C LEU A 185 3.88 -27.12 -1.09
N ARG A 186 3.18 -27.87 -1.96
CA ARG A 186 2.58 -29.17 -1.61
C ARG A 186 3.63 -30.21 -1.19
N ALA A 187 4.82 -30.18 -1.78
CA ALA A 187 5.92 -31.03 -1.34
C ALA A 187 6.38 -30.69 0.08
N LEU A 188 6.49 -29.39 0.42
CA LEU A 188 6.74 -28.97 1.80
C LEU A 188 5.59 -29.34 2.74
N GLN A 189 4.33 -29.21 2.32
CA GLN A 189 3.17 -29.61 3.11
C GLN A 189 3.20 -31.11 3.45
N ARG A 190 3.57 -31.97 2.49
CA ARG A 190 3.75 -33.41 2.74
C ARG A 190 4.88 -33.68 3.73
N LEU A 191 5.99 -32.94 3.62
CA LEU A 191 7.09 -33.04 4.59
C LEU A 191 6.64 -32.58 5.99
N ALA A 192 5.88 -31.49 6.08
CA ALA A 192 5.30 -31.00 7.34
C ALA A 192 4.40 -32.04 8.01
N ALA A 193 3.53 -32.70 7.24
CA ALA A 193 2.63 -33.73 7.74
C ALA A 193 3.36 -34.96 8.31
N SER A 194 4.61 -35.21 7.93
CA SER A 194 5.44 -36.28 8.51
C SER A 194 6.01 -35.95 9.90
N GLY A 195 5.94 -34.69 10.32
CA GLY A 195 6.52 -34.22 11.58
C GLY A 195 8.05 -34.33 11.63
N ALA A 196 8.73 -34.38 10.49
CA ALA A 196 10.17 -34.55 10.41
C ALA A 196 10.94 -33.22 10.43
N GLY A 197 12.14 -33.24 11.04
CA GLY A 197 13.14 -32.17 10.94
C GLY A 197 12.61 -30.79 11.33
N LEU A 198 12.73 -29.82 10.41
CA LEU A 198 12.32 -28.43 10.61
C LEU A 198 10.89 -28.30 11.18
N PHE A 199 9.94 -29.07 10.65
CA PHE A 199 8.53 -28.97 11.04
C PHE A 199 8.21 -29.59 12.41
N ALA A 200 9.10 -30.46 12.92
CA ALA A 200 9.01 -30.96 14.29
C ALA A 200 9.33 -29.86 15.32
N HIS A 201 10.22 -28.94 14.94
CA HIS A 201 10.75 -27.90 15.81
C HIS A 201 10.01 -26.57 15.64
N ASP A 202 9.72 -26.19 14.40
CA ASP A 202 9.14 -24.90 14.05
C ASP A 202 7.75 -25.05 13.41
N ARG A 203 6.73 -24.85 14.25
CA ARG A 203 5.32 -24.87 13.82
C ARG A 203 4.94 -23.69 12.93
N GLN A 204 5.71 -22.61 12.95
CA GLN A 204 5.46 -21.42 12.12
C GLN A 204 5.65 -21.73 10.63
N VAL A 205 6.60 -22.60 10.29
CA VAL A 205 6.85 -23.01 8.89
C VAL A 205 5.64 -23.72 8.30
N ALA A 206 5.05 -24.68 9.03
CA ALA A 206 3.86 -25.41 8.58
C ALA A 206 2.68 -24.46 8.34
N ALA A 207 2.40 -23.58 9.31
CA ALA A 207 1.31 -22.61 9.21
C ALA A 207 1.51 -21.63 8.04
N TYR A 208 2.76 -21.21 7.77
CA TYR A 208 3.07 -20.36 6.62
C TYR A 208 2.80 -21.10 5.30
N VAL A 209 3.26 -22.35 5.15
CA VAL A 209 3.00 -23.15 3.94
C VAL A 209 1.50 -23.34 3.69
N GLU A 210 0.74 -23.68 4.73
CA GLU A 210 -0.72 -23.85 4.64
C GLU A 210 -1.42 -22.56 4.20
N ARG A 211 -1.00 -21.42 4.74
CA ARG A 211 -1.53 -20.11 4.35
C ARG A 211 -1.16 -19.76 2.91
N SER A 212 0.10 -19.94 2.52
CA SER A 212 0.56 -19.68 1.16
C SER A 212 -0.21 -20.49 0.12
N LEU A 213 -0.62 -21.72 0.44
CA LEU A 213 -1.44 -22.53 -0.47
C LEU A 213 -2.86 -21.96 -0.72
N GLN A 214 -3.30 -20.96 0.04
CA GLN A 214 -4.56 -20.23 -0.18
C GLN A 214 -4.39 -18.95 -1.01
N ASP A 215 -3.16 -18.51 -1.25
CA ASP A 215 -2.88 -17.28 -2.02
C ASP A 215 -2.95 -17.52 -3.54
N ASP A 216 -3.00 -16.44 -4.34
CA ASP A 216 -2.95 -16.56 -5.81
C ASP A 216 -1.63 -17.20 -6.26
N PRO A 217 -1.67 -18.33 -7.00
CA PRO A 217 -0.48 -18.99 -7.52
C PRO A 217 0.44 -18.09 -8.37
N HIS A 218 -0.12 -17.09 -9.06
CA HIS A 218 0.67 -16.14 -9.85
C HIS A 218 1.49 -15.24 -8.92
N TYR A 219 0.87 -14.72 -7.86
CA TYR A 219 1.56 -13.94 -6.84
C TYR A 219 2.68 -14.76 -6.18
N LEU A 220 2.38 -15.99 -5.76
CA LEU A 220 3.35 -16.88 -5.13
C LEU A 220 4.55 -17.18 -6.04
N ALA A 221 4.34 -17.31 -7.35
CA ALA A 221 5.43 -17.54 -8.28
C ALA A 221 6.42 -16.37 -8.28
N HIS A 222 5.91 -15.15 -8.33
CA HIS A 222 6.74 -13.94 -8.22
C HIS A 222 7.37 -13.80 -6.84
N GLU A 223 6.68 -14.16 -5.77
CA GLU A 223 7.24 -14.04 -4.42
C GLU A 223 8.35 -15.08 -4.13
N LEU A 224 8.12 -16.35 -4.49
CA LEU A 224 8.91 -17.48 -4.01
C LEU A 224 9.90 -18.06 -5.03
N LEU A 225 9.74 -17.79 -6.33
CA LEU A 225 10.61 -18.39 -7.36
C LEU A 225 11.71 -17.46 -7.88
N ASN A 226 11.61 -16.15 -7.62
CA ASN A 226 12.62 -15.16 -8.03
C ASN A 226 14.05 -15.55 -7.61
N GLN A 227 15.07 -15.21 -8.39
CA GLN A 227 16.43 -15.63 -8.04
C GLN A 227 16.92 -15.00 -6.74
N HIS A 228 16.70 -13.70 -6.59
CA HIS A 228 17.06 -12.93 -5.42
C HIS A 228 15.88 -12.88 -4.45
N TRP A 229 16.17 -13.14 -3.18
CA TRP A 229 15.20 -13.10 -2.09
C TRP A 229 15.98 -12.86 -0.80
N HIS A 230 15.98 -11.60 -0.36
CA HIS A 230 16.79 -11.11 0.75
C HIS A 230 15.90 -10.63 1.90
N THR A 231 15.98 -11.30 3.04
CA THR A 231 15.53 -10.75 4.31
C THR A 231 16.62 -9.85 4.86
N LEU A 232 16.28 -8.59 5.14
CA LEU A 232 17.27 -7.54 5.44
C LEU A 232 17.11 -7.06 6.89
N PRO A 233 18.20 -6.97 7.68
CA PRO A 233 18.19 -6.30 8.97
C PRO A 233 18.00 -4.80 8.79
N VAL A 234 17.13 -4.18 9.59
CA VAL A 234 16.85 -2.73 9.51
C VAL A 234 18.10 -1.87 9.68
N ALA A 235 18.98 -2.21 10.63
CA ALA A 235 20.20 -1.44 10.87
C ALA A 235 21.13 -1.39 9.64
N GLU A 236 21.21 -2.47 8.86
CA GLU A 236 22.02 -2.51 7.64
C GLU A 236 21.39 -1.68 6.52
N VAL A 237 20.05 -1.74 6.36
CA VAL A 237 19.35 -0.90 5.38
C VAL A 237 19.50 0.57 5.73
N MET A 238 19.30 0.94 6.99
CA MET A 238 19.50 2.31 7.47
C MET A 238 20.92 2.81 7.21
N ALA A 239 21.94 2.01 7.55
CA ALA A 239 23.33 2.36 7.30
C ALA A 239 23.63 2.52 5.80
N ALA A 240 23.05 1.67 4.95
CA ALA A 240 23.25 1.73 3.51
C ALA A 240 22.64 2.99 2.87
N PHE A 241 21.47 3.44 3.34
CA PHE A 241 20.86 4.70 2.90
C PHE A 241 21.56 5.93 3.50
N GLN A 242 21.99 5.85 4.77
CA GLN A 242 22.79 6.90 5.39
C GLN A 242 24.11 7.15 4.65
N ALA A 243 24.78 6.10 4.18
CA ALA A 243 25.97 6.21 3.35
C ALA A 243 25.73 6.92 2.00
N CYS A 244 24.46 7.02 1.57
CA CYS A 244 24.01 7.68 0.36
C CYS A 244 23.38 9.06 0.65
N GLY A 245 23.60 9.62 1.84
CA GLY A 245 23.17 10.98 2.20
C GLY A 245 21.71 11.12 2.60
N THR A 246 20.99 10.03 2.86
CA THR A 246 19.60 10.07 3.36
C THR A 246 19.47 9.46 4.75
N GLY A 247 18.73 10.10 5.64
CA GLY A 247 18.47 9.60 6.99
C GLY A 247 17.11 8.91 7.08
N TYR A 248 16.98 7.97 8.02
CA TYR A 248 15.72 7.32 8.34
C TYR A 248 14.77 8.29 9.06
N MET A 249 13.51 8.36 8.61
CA MET A 249 12.47 9.20 9.19
C MET A 249 11.53 8.43 10.11
N GLY A 250 11.22 7.18 9.75
CA GLY A 250 10.14 6.39 10.32
C GLY A 250 9.57 5.41 9.29
N SER A 251 8.41 4.84 9.58
CA SER A 251 7.71 3.87 8.74
C SER A 251 6.47 4.47 8.09
N ALA A 252 6.20 4.11 6.83
CA ALA A 252 4.91 4.32 6.19
C ALA A 252 3.85 3.33 6.68
N SER A 253 4.22 2.23 7.36
CA SER A 253 3.28 1.48 8.19
C SER A 253 3.02 2.32 9.46
N LEU A 254 1.98 3.14 9.45
CA LEU A 254 1.78 4.19 10.47
C LEU A 254 1.79 3.67 11.92
N MET A 255 1.23 2.48 12.15
CA MET A 255 1.25 1.85 13.48
C MET A 255 2.64 1.47 13.97
N ASP A 256 3.58 1.20 13.07
CA ASP A 256 4.96 0.86 13.42
C ASP A 256 5.71 2.04 14.06
N ASN A 257 5.18 3.26 13.93
CA ASN A 257 5.71 4.46 14.58
C ASN A 257 5.17 4.70 15.99
N ILE A 258 4.15 3.93 16.41
CA ILE A 258 3.49 4.08 17.70
C ILE A 258 3.88 2.89 18.58
N ASP A 259 4.85 3.11 19.47
CA ASP A 259 5.45 2.04 20.27
C ASP A 259 4.39 1.26 21.08
N ASP A 260 3.45 1.97 21.73
CA ASP A 260 2.37 1.38 22.54
C ASP A 260 1.38 0.50 21.73
N LEU A 261 1.30 0.68 20.41
CA LEU A 261 0.43 -0.11 19.54
C LEU A 261 1.17 -1.19 18.76
N SER A 262 2.50 -1.12 18.70
CA SER A 262 3.32 -1.99 17.85
C SER A 262 4.26 -2.90 18.63
N LEU A 263 4.41 -2.71 19.94
CA LEU A 263 5.29 -3.49 20.80
C LEU A 263 4.55 -4.04 22.02
N PRO A 264 4.92 -5.23 22.51
CA PRO A 264 4.38 -5.75 23.76
C PRO A 264 4.66 -4.79 24.93
N ALA A 265 3.66 -4.50 25.76
CA ALA A 265 3.78 -3.52 26.85
C ALA A 265 4.95 -3.80 27.82
N ASN A 266 5.31 -5.08 28.01
CA ASN A 266 6.41 -5.50 28.90
C ASN A 266 7.82 -5.19 28.36
N VAL A 267 7.96 -4.70 27.13
CA VAL A 267 9.27 -4.36 26.53
C VAL A 267 9.50 -2.87 26.33
N ILE A 268 8.48 -2.02 26.55
CA ILE A 268 8.55 -0.57 26.30
C ILE A 268 9.67 0.10 27.13
N GLN A 269 9.81 -0.27 28.40
CA GLN A 269 10.88 0.28 29.26
C GLN A 269 12.28 -0.12 28.76
N GLN A 270 12.45 -1.35 28.28
CA GLN A 270 13.73 -1.80 27.72
C GLN A 270 14.10 -1.03 26.46
N LEU A 271 13.11 -0.68 25.62
CA LEU A 271 13.33 0.17 24.46
C LEU A 271 13.81 1.57 24.87
N ALA A 272 13.24 2.14 25.95
CA ALA A 272 13.61 3.48 26.42
C ALA A 272 15.10 3.58 26.80
N ASP A 273 15.68 2.51 27.34
CA ASP A 273 17.09 2.42 27.76
C ASP A 273 18.09 2.30 26.59
N LEU A 274 17.62 2.06 25.35
CA LEU A 274 18.48 1.89 24.18
C LEU A 274 18.81 3.23 23.50
N GLU A 275 20.10 3.47 23.28
CA GLU A 275 20.61 4.61 22.53
C GLU A 275 20.78 4.29 21.03
N GLY A 276 20.42 5.26 20.19
CA GLY A 276 20.58 5.18 18.73
C GLY A 276 19.39 4.55 18.00
N ILE A 277 18.99 5.18 16.89
CA ILE A 277 17.79 4.80 16.14
C ILE A 277 17.90 3.37 15.57
N ALA A 278 19.05 3.00 15.00
CA ALA A 278 19.24 1.69 14.38
C ALA A 278 19.10 0.53 15.38
N LEU A 279 19.64 0.69 16.59
CA LEU A 279 19.53 -0.32 17.65
C LEU A 279 18.10 -0.41 18.16
N ARG A 280 17.44 0.74 18.37
CA ARG A 280 16.02 0.79 18.78
C ARG A 280 15.13 0.10 17.75
N GLU A 281 15.26 0.42 16.47
CA GLU A 281 14.45 -0.21 15.42
C GLU A 281 14.74 -1.70 15.27
N THR A 282 15.99 -2.12 15.47
CA THR A 282 16.36 -3.55 15.51
C THR A 282 15.68 -4.25 16.69
N PHE A 283 15.68 -3.64 17.87
CA PHE A 283 14.94 -4.16 19.04
C PHE A 283 13.44 -4.25 18.76
N LYS A 284 12.84 -3.22 18.15
CA LYS A 284 11.43 -3.23 17.77
C LYS A 284 11.10 -4.39 16.83
N ASP A 285 11.93 -4.62 15.82
CA ASP A 285 11.72 -5.71 14.86
C ASP A 285 11.81 -7.09 15.51
N LEU A 286 12.71 -7.28 16.48
CA LEU A 286 12.75 -8.48 17.31
C LEU A 286 11.47 -8.61 18.15
N ALA A 287 11.07 -7.55 18.85
CA ALA A 287 9.94 -7.57 19.78
C ALA A 287 8.58 -7.84 19.13
N ARG A 288 8.38 -7.40 17.88
CA ARG A 288 7.14 -7.63 17.10
C ARG A 288 7.30 -8.67 15.98
N ASN A 289 8.44 -9.35 15.96
CA ASN A 289 8.81 -10.34 14.95
C ASN A 289 8.60 -9.84 13.51
N GLN A 290 9.14 -8.68 13.15
CA GLN A 290 8.82 -7.95 11.90
C GLN A 290 9.16 -8.77 10.63
N THR A 291 8.20 -8.92 9.71
CA THR A 291 8.40 -9.66 8.44
C THR A 291 8.66 -8.76 7.23
N GLN A 292 8.13 -7.54 7.25
CA GLN A 292 8.22 -6.59 6.13
C GLN A 292 8.29 -5.18 6.68
N ARG A 293 9.08 -4.30 6.07
CA ARG A 293 9.17 -2.88 6.43
C ARG A 293 8.86 -2.00 5.24
N ARG A 294 8.41 -0.79 5.56
CA ARG A 294 8.05 0.27 4.62
C ARG A 294 8.70 1.55 5.12
N ASP A 295 10.00 1.63 4.99
CA ASP A 295 10.78 2.69 5.60
C ASP A 295 10.75 3.96 4.77
N LEU A 296 10.81 5.10 5.45
CA LEU A 296 10.89 6.43 4.86
C LEU A 296 12.27 7.02 5.10
N TYR A 297 12.88 7.53 4.03
CA TYR A 297 14.18 8.19 4.04
C TYR A 297 14.07 9.58 3.43
N GLN A 298 14.82 10.55 3.95
CA GLN A 298 14.85 11.91 3.42
C GLN A 298 16.28 12.45 3.43
N ARG A 299 16.60 13.28 2.44
CA ARG A 299 17.85 14.06 2.46
C ARG A 299 17.70 15.18 3.49
N ASP A 300 18.70 15.35 4.34
CA ASP A 300 18.69 16.34 5.42
C ASP A 300 17.49 16.11 6.37
N THR A 301 17.52 15.02 7.14
CA THR A 301 16.47 14.64 8.11
C THR A 301 16.37 15.63 9.28
N GLN A 302 15.97 16.86 8.99
CA GLN A 302 15.70 17.89 9.96
C GLN A 302 14.34 17.63 10.60
N GLU A 303 14.24 17.91 11.89
CA GLU A 303 12.98 17.93 12.60
C GLU A 303 12.33 19.31 12.44
N LEU A 304 11.02 19.33 12.30
CA LEU A 304 10.26 20.56 12.41
C LEU A 304 10.35 21.06 13.85
N ASP A 305 10.54 22.36 14.03
CA ASP A 305 10.35 22.96 15.35
C ASP A 305 8.89 22.81 15.82
N GLU A 306 8.63 23.09 17.10
CA GLU A 306 7.30 22.92 17.70
C GLU A 306 6.20 23.69 16.95
N TYR A 307 6.50 24.91 16.50
CA TYR A 307 5.54 25.74 15.79
C TYR A 307 5.22 25.19 14.39
N ALA A 308 6.26 24.82 13.64
CA ALA A 308 6.14 24.25 12.30
C ALA A 308 5.47 22.88 12.34
N HIS A 309 5.79 22.03 13.32
CA HIS A 309 5.13 20.74 13.50
C HIS A 309 3.64 20.92 13.82
N LYS A 310 3.30 21.82 14.74
CA LYS A 310 1.89 22.13 15.04
C LYS A 310 1.15 22.65 13.81
N ALA A 311 1.75 23.55 13.04
CA ALA A 311 1.16 24.04 11.79
C ALA A 311 0.95 22.89 10.78
N ALA A 312 1.91 21.97 10.67
CA ALA A 312 1.83 20.80 9.79
C ALA A 312 0.72 19.82 10.21
N LEU A 313 0.49 19.62 11.52
CA LEU A 313 -0.66 18.85 12.03
C LEU A 313 -1.98 19.57 11.72
N PHE A 314 -2.02 20.89 11.87
CA PHE A 314 -3.24 21.68 11.69
C PHE A 314 -3.72 21.74 10.24
N ASP A 315 -2.82 21.55 9.28
CA ASP A 315 -3.10 21.47 7.85
C ASP A 315 -3.72 20.12 7.43
N GLN A 316 -3.84 19.14 8.35
CA GLN A 316 -4.39 17.83 8.04
C GLN A 316 -5.92 17.78 8.17
N VAL A 317 -6.56 17.19 7.17
CA VAL A 317 -7.97 16.85 7.15
C VAL A 317 -8.11 15.37 6.82
N VAL A 318 -8.91 14.65 7.58
CA VAL A 318 -9.19 13.23 7.37
C VAL A 318 -10.68 13.01 7.10
N ALA A 319 -11.00 11.95 6.35
CA ALA A 319 -12.37 11.51 6.12
C ALA A 319 -12.52 10.02 6.44
N ALA A 320 -13.73 9.62 6.85
CA ALA A 320 -14.08 8.21 7.02
C ALA A 320 -14.08 7.48 5.66
N LEU A 321 -13.64 6.22 5.69
CA LEU A 321 -13.71 5.30 4.56
C LEU A 321 -14.99 4.43 4.65
N PRO A 322 -15.42 3.78 3.55
CA PRO A 322 -16.52 2.83 3.60
C PRO A 322 -16.28 1.76 4.68
N GLY A 323 -17.30 1.50 5.50
CA GLY A 323 -17.22 0.52 6.60
C GLY A 323 -16.53 1.01 7.88
N ALA A 324 -16.17 2.29 7.98
CA ALA A 324 -15.69 2.86 9.23
C ALA A 324 -16.75 2.77 10.35
N PRO A 325 -16.38 2.39 11.58
CA PRO A 325 -17.29 2.46 12.73
C PRO A 325 -17.79 3.88 12.96
N ALA A 326 -19.05 4.04 13.34
CA ALA A 326 -19.63 5.36 13.61
C ALA A 326 -19.31 5.90 15.01
N GLN A 327 -19.05 5.02 15.98
CA GLN A 327 -18.78 5.35 17.38
C GLN A 327 -18.19 4.14 18.13
N GLY A 328 -17.75 4.35 19.38
CA GLY A 328 -17.27 3.29 20.27
C GLY A 328 -15.74 3.15 20.35
N GLY A 329 -15.30 2.06 20.98
CA GLY A 329 -13.90 1.64 20.97
C GLY A 329 -13.54 0.96 19.64
N VAL A 330 -12.24 0.76 19.40
CA VAL A 330 -11.73 0.15 18.17
C VAL A 330 -10.70 -0.90 18.52
N THR A 331 -10.87 -2.11 18.00
CA THR A 331 -9.86 -3.16 18.11
C THR A 331 -8.94 -3.11 16.90
N PHE A 332 -7.64 -2.94 17.14
CA PHE A 332 -6.61 -2.92 16.10
C PHE A 332 -5.94 -4.27 15.98
N GLU A 333 -6.00 -4.87 14.80
CA GLU A 333 -5.22 -6.06 14.48
C GLU A 333 -3.76 -5.68 14.25
N THR A 334 -2.87 -6.14 15.13
CA THR A 334 -1.44 -5.79 15.10
C THR A 334 -0.57 -7.05 15.05
N ARG A 335 0.74 -6.86 14.84
CA ARG A 335 1.70 -7.98 14.89
C ARG A 335 1.84 -8.62 16.27
N ILE A 336 1.53 -7.87 17.32
CA ILE A 336 1.60 -8.32 18.72
C ILE A 336 0.26 -8.90 19.21
N GLY A 337 -0.72 -9.05 18.31
CA GLY A 337 -2.10 -9.45 18.61
C GLY A 337 -3.07 -8.26 18.55
N ALA A 338 -4.33 -8.51 18.90
CA ALA A 338 -5.35 -7.47 18.96
C ALA A 338 -5.05 -6.47 20.10
N VAL A 339 -5.11 -5.17 19.79
CA VAL A 339 -4.91 -4.08 20.74
C VAL A 339 -6.17 -3.24 20.82
N GLU A 340 -6.68 -3.01 22.04
CA GLU A 340 -7.94 -2.30 22.26
C GLU A 340 -7.73 -0.79 22.39
N GLY A 341 -8.42 -0.03 21.54
CA GLY A 341 -8.54 1.41 21.60
C GLY A 341 -9.72 1.85 22.44
N ALA A 342 -9.46 2.62 23.50
CA ALA A 342 -10.48 3.06 24.45
C ALA A 342 -11.57 3.95 23.81
N ALA A 343 -12.84 3.62 24.06
CA ALA A 343 -13.98 4.38 23.54
C ALA A 343 -13.98 5.87 23.92
N SER A 344 -13.38 6.22 25.07
CA SER A 344 -13.24 7.61 25.52
C SER A 344 -12.40 8.49 24.60
N LEU A 345 -11.53 7.89 23.78
CA LEU A 345 -10.73 8.57 22.77
C LEU A 345 -11.35 8.41 21.38
N PHE A 346 -11.72 7.18 21.00
CA PHE A 346 -12.12 6.87 19.63
C PHE A 346 -13.57 7.25 19.31
N SER A 347 -14.52 7.08 20.23
CA SER A 347 -15.94 7.38 19.98
C SER A 347 -16.18 8.82 19.50
N PRO A 348 -15.70 9.87 20.20
CA PRO A 348 -15.92 11.25 19.74
C PRO A 348 -15.24 11.57 18.41
N ILE A 349 -14.13 10.90 18.08
CA ILE A 349 -13.45 11.07 16.78
C ILE A 349 -14.30 10.45 15.67
N LEU A 350 -14.78 9.21 15.87
CA LEU A 350 -15.59 8.47 14.91
C LEU A 350 -16.94 9.15 14.67
N GLU A 351 -17.61 9.61 15.73
CA GLU A 351 -18.90 10.32 15.64
C GLU A 351 -18.74 11.60 14.79
N ALA A 352 -17.68 12.38 15.05
CA ALA A 352 -17.41 13.58 14.28
C ALA A 352 -17.09 13.27 12.80
N LEU A 353 -16.41 12.16 12.51
CA LEU A 353 -16.07 11.72 11.15
C LEU A 353 -17.25 11.13 10.39
N ALA A 354 -18.19 10.50 11.09
CA ALA A 354 -19.42 9.97 10.51
C ALA A 354 -20.32 11.09 9.97
N GLU A 355 -20.25 12.28 10.56
CA GLU A 355 -20.97 13.47 10.07
C GLU A 355 -20.30 14.11 8.85
N ARG A 356 -18.96 14.27 8.89
CA ARG A 356 -18.20 14.97 7.84
C ARG A 356 -16.69 14.79 8.03
N PRO A 357 -15.86 15.13 7.02
CA PRO A 357 -14.41 15.17 7.18
C PRO A 357 -14.00 16.13 8.29
N GLN A 358 -12.98 15.74 9.06
CA GLN A 358 -12.52 16.48 10.22
C GLN A 358 -11.08 16.96 10.02
N SER A 359 -10.86 18.23 10.38
CA SER A 359 -9.50 18.78 10.49
C SER A 359 -8.94 18.49 11.88
N PHE A 360 -7.61 18.43 11.99
CA PHE A 360 -6.95 18.29 13.30
C PHE A 360 -7.40 19.35 14.32
N PRO A 361 -7.51 20.66 13.97
CA PRO A 361 -8.04 21.68 14.87
C PRO A 361 -9.53 21.48 15.20
N GLY A 362 -10.30 20.86 14.31
CA GLY A 362 -11.70 20.50 14.56
C GLY A 362 -11.81 19.47 15.69
N LEU A 363 -11.00 18.40 15.62
CA LEU A 363 -10.95 17.37 16.65
C LEU A 363 -10.45 17.91 17.99
N LEU A 364 -9.43 18.77 17.98
CA LEU A 364 -8.92 19.43 19.20
C LEU A 364 -9.99 20.26 19.93
N ARG A 365 -11.01 20.77 19.23
CA ARG A 365 -12.08 21.57 19.82
C ARG A 365 -13.23 20.74 20.38
N LEU A 366 -13.23 19.42 20.17
CA LEU A 366 -14.26 18.54 20.71
C LEU A 366 -14.13 18.53 22.25
N PRO A 367 -15.18 18.91 23.00
CA PRO A 367 -15.12 18.94 24.47
C PRO A 367 -14.78 17.57 25.07
N ALA A 368 -15.23 16.48 24.44
CA ALA A 368 -14.94 15.10 24.86
C ALA A 368 -13.44 14.73 24.77
N LEU A 369 -12.65 15.47 23.97
CA LEU A 369 -11.21 15.26 23.79
C LEU A 369 -10.35 16.28 24.56
N ALA A 370 -10.97 17.09 25.44
CA ALA A 370 -10.24 18.02 26.28
C ALA A 370 -9.18 17.29 27.13
N GLY A 371 -7.93 17.77 27.09
CA GLY A 371 -6.80 17.15 27.77
C GLY A 371 -6.16 15.96 27.05
N GLN A 372 -6.70 15.50 25.92
CA GLN A 372 -6.19 14.36 25.14
C GLN A 372 -5.50 14.78 23.82
N ALA A 373 -5.06 16.04 23.72
CA ALA A 373 -4.51 16.61 22.49
C ALA A 373 -3.33 15.81 21.90
N GLY A 374 -2.44 15.30 22.76
CA GLY A 374 -1.29 14.48 22.34
C GLY A 374 -1.68 13.12 21.75
N SER A 375 -2.87 12.62 22.08
CA SER A 375 -3.36 11.31 21.63
C SER A 375 -4.09 11.36 20.29
N ILE A 376 -4.45 12.56 19.79
CA ILE A 376 -5.23 12.70 18.55
C ILE A 376 -4.43 12.26 17.33
N SER A 377 -3.17 12.67 17.18
CA SER A 377 -2.36 12.27 16.02
C SER A 377 -2.09 10.76 15.99
N PRO A 378 -1.66 10.11 17.09
CA PRO A 378 -1.57 8.65 17.16
C PRO A 378 -2.90 7.94 16.86
N ALA A 379 -4.03 8.44 17.38
CA ALA A 379 -5.35 7.86 17.11
C ALA A 379 -5.72 7.94 15.62
N LEU A 380 -5.46 9.07 14.96
CA LEU A 380 -5.68 9.20 13.51
C LEU A 380 -4.79 8.26 12.71
N GLN A 381 -3.51 8.11 13.10
CA GLN A 381 -2.60 7.16 12.47
C GLN A 381 -3.09 5.71 12.61
N ALA A 382 -3.56 5.32 13.80
CA ALA A 382 -4.10 3.98 14.06
C ALA A 382 -5.38 3.71 13.23
N LEU A 383 -6.34 4.64 13.22
CA LEU A 383 -7.55 4.52 12.41
C LEU A 383 -7.23 4.50 10.90
N THR A 384 -6.21 5.26 10.47
CA THR A 384 -5.76 5.28 9.06
C THR A 384 -5.16 3.94 8.66
N ALA A 385 -4.26 3.40 9.51
CA ALA A 385 -3.66 2.08 9.32
C ALA A 385 -4.72 0.96 9.29
N ALA A 386 -5.73 1.02 10.16
CA ALA A 386 -6.85 0.08 10.18
C ALA A 386 -7.80 0.20 8.97
N GLY A 387 -7.67 1.25 8.15
CA GLY A 387 -8.53 1.44 6.98
C GLY A 387 -9.90 2.05 7.30
N HIS A 388 -10.06 2.68 8.47
CA HIS A 388 -11.29 3.38 8.83
C HIS A 388 -11.30 4.84 8.37
N VAL A 389 -10.14 5.46 8.21
CA VAL A 389 -10.00 6.84 7.73
C VAL A 389 -8.87 6.97 6.74
N HIS A 390 -8.88 8.07 6.00
CA HIS A 390 -7.81 8.45 5.10
C HIS A 390 -7.61 9.98 5.12
N PRO A 391 -6.37 10.49 5.03
CA PRO A 391 -6.13 11.91 4.80
C PRO A 391 -6.72 12.36 3.45
N LEU A 392 -7.33 13.54 3.41
CA LEU A 392 -7.78 14.13 2.16
C LEU A 392 -6.62 14.79 1.42
N LEU A 393 -6.64 14.71 0.09
CA LEU A 393 -5.70 15.44 -0.76
C LEU A 393 -5.93 16.96 -0.60
N PRO A 394 -4.93 17.73 -0.16
CA PRO A 394 -5.07 19.18 -0.10
C PRO A 394 -5.04 19.79 -1.50
N GLY A 395 -5.81 20.86 -1.70
CA GLY A 395 -5.78 21.63 -2.94
C GLY A 395 -6.69 21.09 -4.04
N GLN A 396 -6.16 20.98 -5.26
CA GLN A 396 -6.94 20.66 -6.45
C GLN A 396 -7.19 19.15 -6.59
N ILE A 397 -8.44 18.80 -6.94
CA ILE A 397 -8.86 17.43 -7.21
C ILE A 397 -9.34 17.30 -8.66
N ASN A 398 -9.17 16.13 -9.29
CA ASN A 398 -9.59 15.87 -10.66
C ASN A 398 -10.71 14.81 -10.71
N VAL A 399 -11.94 15.23 -10.35
CA VAL A 399 -13.10 14.33 -10.30
C VAL A 399 -13.39 13.73 -11.67
N ALA A 400 -13.48 14.56 -12.72
CA ALA A 400 -13.81 14.10 -14.06
C ALA A 400 -12.79 13.10 -14.62
N GLY A 401 -11.49 13.38 -14.45
CA GLY A 401 -10.42 12.46 -14.87
C GLY A 401 -10.45 11.14 -14.11
N CYS A 402 -10.62 11.18 -12.78
CA CYS A 402 -10.75 9.96 -11.98
C CYS A 402 -11.96 9.12 -12.38
N GLN A 403 -13.11 9.74 -12.63
CA GLN A 403 -14.32 9.03 -13.07
C GLN A 403 -14.16 8.44 -14.48
N ALA A 404 -13.48 9.14 -15.39
CA ALA A 404 -13.14 8.61 -16.70
C ALA A 404 -12.22 7.38 -16.60
N PHE A 405 -11.17 7.46 -15.77
CA PHE A 405 -10.30 6.34 -15.45
C PHE A 405 -11.08 5.17 -14.84
N ASN A 406 -11.93 5.44 -13.84
CA ASN A 406 -12.75 4.42 -13.17
C ASN A 406 -13.68 3.69 -14.15
N ARG A 407 -14.20 4.39 -15.18
CA ARG A 407 -15.00 3.77 -16.24
C ARG A 407 -14.17 2.75 -17.02
N VAL A 408 -12.98 3.14 -17.47
CA VAL A 408 -12.05 2.25 -18.20
C VAL A 408 -11.64 1.05 -17.36
N ILE A 409 -11.30 1.25 -16.09
CA ILE A 409 -10.92 0.16 -15.18
C ILE A 409 -12.09 -0.81 -14.99
N SER A 410 -13.29 -0.30 -14.71
CA SER A 410 -14.46 -1.13 -14.50
C SER A 410 -14.83 -1.93 -15.76
N GLU A 411 -14.71 -1.33 -16.94
CA GLU A 411 -14.90 -2.03 -18.23
C GLU A 411 -13.87 -3.15 -18.44
N ARG A 412 -12.59 -2.89 -18.15
CA ARG A 412 -11.54 -3.91 -18.27
C ARG A 412 -11.75 -5.06 -17.28
N VAL A 413 -12.18 -4.78 -16.05
CA VAL A 413 -12.49 -5.83 -15.06
C VAL A 413 -13.67 -6.68 -15.51
N LEU A 414 -14.73 -6.06 -16.05
CA LEU A 414 -15.85 -6.78 -16.67
C LEU A 414 -15.42 -7.61 -17.90
N ALA A 415 -14.33 -7.24 -18.56
CA ALA A 415 -13.71 -8.00 -19.64
C ALA A 415 -12.66 -9.04 -19.17
N GLY A 416 -12.47 -9.23 -17.86
CA GLY A 416 -11.61 -10.25 -17.27
C GLY A 416 -10.26 -9.76 -16.74
N ALA A 417 -9.96 -8.46 -16.80
CA ALA A 417 -8.78 -7.90 -16.14
C ALA A 417 -8.91 -7.99 -14.61
N ARG A 418 -7.78 -8.10 -13.91
CA ARG A 418 -7.73 -8.29 -12.45
C ARG A 418 -7.30 -7.01 -11.72
N TYR A 419 -8.06 -5.93 -11.88
CA TYR A 419 -7.90 -4.73 -11.05
C TYR A 419 -8.79 -4.81 -9.82
N SER A 420 -8.34 -4.24 -8.72
CA SER A 420 -9.01 -4.29 -7.41
C SER A 420 -9.28 -2.91 -6.82
N HIS A 421 -8.94 -1.82 -7.53
CA HIS A 421 -9.03 -0.46 -7.02
C HIS A 421 -9.57 0.52 -8.05
N LEU A 422 -10.28 1.53 -7.56
CA LEU A 422 -10.75 2.70 -8.30
C LEU A 422 -10.07 3.97 -7.76
N ALA A 423 -9.84 4.95 -8.60
CA ALA A 423 -9.31 6.25 -8.20
C ALA A 423 -10.34 7.03 -7.38
N ALA A 424 -9.90 7.58 -6.25
CA ALA A 424 -10.68 8.45 -5.38
C ALA A 424 -10.05 9.87 -5.38
N PRO A 425 -10.59 10.83 -6.15
CA PRO A 425 -9.97 12.14 -6.36
C PRO A 425 -9.77 12.91 -5.05
N SER A 426 -10.74 12.86 -4.13
CA SER A 426 -10.63 13.54 -2.83
C SER A 426 -9.53 12.96 -1.92
N LEU A 427 -9.11 11.72 -2.18
CA LEU A 427 -8.06 11.05 -1.41
C LEU A 427 -6.69 11.19 -2.04
N GLY A 428 -6.56 11.60 -3.31
CA GLY A 428 -5.26 11.51 -4.01
C GLY A 428 -4.71 10.08 -4.05
N SER A 429 -5.60 9.08 -4.00
CA SER A 429 -5.28 7.67 -3.77
C SER A 429 -6.36 6.77 -4.41
N GLY A 430 -6.28 5.47 -4.17
CA GLY A 430 -7.24 4.47 -4.63
C GLY A 430 -8.09 3.90 -3.49
N LEU A 431 -9.29 3.47 -3.83
CA LEU A 431 -10.17 2.68 -2.94
C LEU A 431 -10.32 1.28 -3.49
N ALA A 432 -10.26 0.29 -2.61
CA ALA A 432 -10.57 -1.07 -2.95
C ALA A 432 -12.02 -1.18 -3.41
N ALA A 433 -12.25 -1.99 -4.45
CA ALA A 433 -13.57 -2.29 -4.96
C ALA A 433 -13.62 -3.77 -5.38
N SER A 434 -14.62 -4.48 -4.89
CA SER A 434 -14.93 -5.83 -5.34
C SER A 434 -15.42 -5.83 -6.80
N PHE A 435 -15.42 -7.01 -7.42
CA PHE A 435 -15.94 -7.17 -8.78
C PHE A 435 -17.38 -6.63 -8.92
N LEU A 436 -18.25 -6.91 -7.95
CA LEU A 436 -19.63 -6.43 -7.97
C LEU A 436 -19.71 -4.90 -7.81
N GLU A 437 -18.89 -4.33 -6.93
CA GLU A 437 -18.85 -2.88 -6.75
C GLU A 437 -18.30 -2.17 -8.00
N MET A 438 -17.34 -2.78 -8.73
CA MET A 438 -16.90 -2.25 -10.03
C MET A 438 -18.00 -2.34 -11.10
N ALA A 439 -18.81 -3.41 -11.10
CA ALA A 439 -19.98 -3.49 -11.98
C ALA A 439 -21.01 -2.40 -11.66
N ALA A 440 -21.27 -2.15 -10.37
CA ALA A 440 -22.12 -1.05 -9.93
C ALA A 440 -21.52 0.33 -10.28
N ALA A 441 -20.21 0.52 -10.07
CA ALA A 441 -19.48 1.72 -10.46
C ALA A 441 -19.66 2.00 -11.95
N ARG A 442 -19.49 0.97 -12.80
CA ARG A 442 -19.64 1.11 -14.24
C ARG A 442 -21.01 1.65 -14.63
N VAL A 443 -22.08 1.19 -13.98
CA VAL A 443 -23.45 1.68 -14.23
C VAL A 443 -23.61 3.12 -13.72
N LEU A 444 -23.16 3.41 -12.50
CA LEU A 444 -23.32 4.71 -11.85
C LEU A 444 -22.47 5.82 -12.49
N LEU A 445 -21.36 5.48 -13.14
CA LEU A 445 -20.54 6.43 -13.89
C LEU A 445 -21.22 6.96 -15.16
N ASP A 446 -22.23 6.25 -15.68
CA ASP A 446 -23.04 6.71 -16.82
C ASP A 446 -24.44 7.17 -16.38
N HIS A 447 -24.96 6.59 -15.30
CA HIS A 447 -26.29 6.87 -14.78
C HIS A 447 -26.25 7.11 -13.26
N PRO A 448 -25.74 8.27 -12.80
CA PRO A 448 -25.44 8.52 -11.38
C PRO A 448 -26.68 8.55 -10.49
N ALA A 449 -27.88 8.76 -11.05
CA ALA A 449 -29.14 8.80 -10.31
C ALA A 449 -29.79 7.42 -10.06
N LEU A 450 -29.26 6.33 -10.64
CA LEU A 450 -29.88 5.00 -10.48
C LEU A 450 -29.75 4.47 -9.06
N ARG A 451 -30.86 3.99 -8.50
CA ARG A 451 -30.94 3.41 -7.16
C ARG A 451 -31.86 2.19 -7.10
N GLY A 452 -31.75 1.41 -6.03
CA GLY A 452 -32.65 0.32 -5.66
C GLY A 452 -32.81 -0.73 -6.77
N ALA A 453 -34.06 -1.13 -7.02
CA ALA A 453 -34.37 -2.19 -7.97
C ALA A 453 -33.86 -1.92 -9.40
N LEU A 454 -33.88 -0.66 -9.84
CA LEU A 454 -33.44 -0.30 -11.18
C LEU A 454 -31.91 -0.39 -11.32
N LEU A 455 -31.16 0.02 -10.30
CA LEU A 455 -29.72 -0.19 -10.25
C LEU A 455 -29.41 -1.70 -10.30
N CYS A 456 -30.09 -2.48 -9.45
CA CYS A 456 -29.91 -3.92 -9.37
C CYS A 456 -30.18 -4.62 -10.72
N GLN A 457 -31.28 -4.30 -11.39
CA GLN A 457 -31.62 -4.87 -12.70
C GLN A 457 -30.59 -4.49 -13.77
N THR A 458 -30.10 -3.25 -13.74
CA THR A 458 -29.10 -2.78 -14.70
C THR A 458 -27.76 -3.47 -14.50
N VAL A 459 -27.32 -3.63 -13.25
CA VAL A 459 -26.10 -4.37 -12.91
C VAL A 459 -26.25 -5.85 -13.28
N ASP A 460 -27.37 -6.50 -12.98
CA ASP A 460 -27.63 -7.89 -13.35
C ASP A 460 -27.58 -8.09 -14.88
N ALA A 461 -28.22 -7.21 -15.65
CA ALA A 461 -28.15 -7.24 -17.11
C ALA A 461 -26.71 -7.11 -17.64
N LEU A 462 -25.91 -6.23 -17.04
CA LEU A 462 -24.50 -6.06 -17.37
C LEU A 462 -23.67 -7.31 -17.06
N LEU A 463 -23.87 -7.90 -15.87
CA LEU A 463 -23.18 -9.12 -15.44
C LEU A 463 -23.51 -10.32 -16.35
N ARG A 464 -24.78 -10.50 -16.72
CA ARG A 464 -25.19 -11.55 -17.67
C ARG A 464 -24.56 -11.37 -19.05
N LYS A 465 -24.41 -10.13 -19.52
CA LYS A 465 -23.78 -9.83 -20.82
C LYS A 465 -22.32 -10.26 -20.87
N VAL A 466 -21.60 -10.18 -19.74
CA VAL A 466 -20.20 -10.61 -19.65
C VAL A 466 -20.04 -12.08 -19.25
N GLY A 467 -21.13 -12.84 -19.26
CA GLY A 467 -21.11 -14.26 -18.93
C GLY A 467 -20.83 -14.57 -17.46
N TRP A 468 -20.97 -13.59 -16.57
CA TRP A 468 -20.86 -13.83 -15.14
C TRP A 468 -22.04 -14.67 -14.66
N GLN A 469 -21.75 -15.72 -13.90
CA GLN A 469 -22.76 -16.54 -13.25
C GLN A 469 -22.70 -16.33 -11.73
N PRO A 470 -23.86 -16.24 -11.06
CA PRO A 470 -23.89 -16.27 -9.60
C PRO A 470 -23.27 -17.56 -9.08
N LEU A 471 -22.69 -17.52 -7.88
CA LEU A 471 -22.31 -18.74 -7.16
C LEU A 471 -23.54 -19.64 -6.99
N GLU A 472 -23.35 -20.97 -7.01
CA GLU A 472 -24.47 -21.93 -6.91
C GLU A 472 -25.24 -21.84 -5.58
N ASN A 473 -24.65 -21.23 -4.55
CA ASN A 473 -25.30 -20.90 -3.27
C ASN A 473 -24.64 -19.64 -2.67
N PRO A 474 -24.99 -18.43 -3.12
CA PRO A 474 -24.38 -17.23 -2.57
C PRO A 474 -24.95 -17.00 -1.16
N THR A 475 -24.10 -16.55 -0.23
CA THR A 475 -24.53 -16.19 1.14
C THR A 475 -25.64 -15.16 1.14
N ASP A 476 -25.67 -14.29 0.12
CA ASP A 476 -26.65 -13.24 -0.08
C ASP A 476 -27.09 -13.15 -1.54
N SER A 477 -28.33 -12.73 -1.78
CA SER A 477 -28.79 -12.40 -3.14
C SER A 477 -28.06 -11.16 -3.69
N LEU A 478 -27.98 -11.05 -5.01
CA LEU A 478 -27.44 -9.86 -5.69
C LEU A 478 -28.12 -8.57 -5.20
N GLN A 479 -29.44 -8.62 -4.99
CA GLN A 479 -30.21 -7.49 -4.46
C GLN A 479 -29.78 -7.10 -3.04
N ALA A 480 -29.51 -8.08 -2.17
CA ALA A 480 -29.03 -7.81 -0.82
C ALA A 480 -27.62 -7.23 -0.82
N GLN A 481 -26.73 -7.74 -1.66
CA GLN A 481 -25.36 -7.23 -1.81
C GLN A 481 -25.35 -5.78 -2.33
N LEU A 482 -26.11 -5.47 -3.39
CA LEU A 482 -26.22 -4.11 -3.91
C LEU A 482 -26.96 -3.17 -2.96
N GLY A 483 -27.96 -3.66 -2.22
CA GLY A 483 -28.63 -2.87 -1.19
C GLY A 483 -27.70 -2.47 -0.04
N ARG A 484 -26.72 -3.32 0.32
CA ARG A 484 -25.65 -2.93 1.26
C ARG A 484 -24.70 -1.92 0.64
N PHE A 485 -24.25 -2.13 -0.59
CA PHE A 485 -23.41 -1.17 -1.30
C PHE A 485 -24.06 0.23 -1.35
N GLU A 486 -25.34 0.32 -1.72
CA GLU A 486 -26.07 1.60 -1.79
C GLU A 486 -26.19 2.32 -0.44
N ARG A 487 -26.30 1.55 0.66
CA ARG A 487 -26.44 2.10 2.00
C ARG A 487 -25.10 2.49 2.63
N ASP A 488 -24.10 1.64 2.50
CA ASP A 488 -22.88 1.70 3.31
C ASP A 488 -21.66 2.22 2.52
N THR A 489 -21.61 2.00 1.21
CA THR A 489 -20.43 2.32 0.37
C THR A 489 -20.68 3.51 -0.55
N LEU A 490 -21.82 3.53 -1.25
CA LEU A 490 -22.14 4.53 -2.26
C LEU A 490 -22.10 5.98 -1.74
N PRO A 491 -22.67 6.33 -0.57
CA PRO A 491 -22.63 7.70 -0.08
C PRO A 491 -21.19 8.21 0.11
N VAL A 492 -20.31 7.35 0.63
CA VAL A 492 -18.89 7.66 0.82
C VAL A 492 -18.19 7.78 -0.54
N TRP A 493 -18.45 6.88 -1.49
CA TRP A 493 -17.91 6.98 -2.85
C TRP A 493 -18.30 8.27 -3.57
N GLN A 494 -19.54 8.73 -3.39
CA GLN A 494 -20.02 10.01 -3.93
C GLN A 494 -19.31 11.19 -3.28
N GLN A 495 -19.17 11.19 -1.95
CA GLN A 495 -18.42 12.20 -1.21
C GLN A 495 -16.94 12.26 -1.66
N LEU A 496 -16.35 11.11 -1.95
CA LEU A 496 -14.95 11.00 -2.40
C LEU A 496 -14.77 11.19 -3.91
N GLY A 497 -15.85 11.36 -4.67
CA GLY A 497 -15.85 11.61 -6.12
C GLY A 497 -15.53 10.39 -6.99
N VAL A 498 -15.58 9.17 -6.45
CA VAL A 498 -15.33 7.91 -7.18
C VAL A 498 -16.36 7.70 -8.29
N VAL A 499 -17.61 8.05 -7.99
CA VAL A 499 -18.77 8.08 -8.90
C VAL A 499 -19.53 9.40 -8.74
N GLY A 500 -20.43 9.72 -9.67
CA GLY A 500 -21.27 10.92 -9.59
C GLY A 500 -22.33 10.84 -8.48
N SER A 501 -22.75 12.01 -7.98
CA SER A 501 -23.86 12.16 -7.04
C SER A 501 -25.22 11.87 -7.66
#